data_AF-A0A4R0NHB4-F1
#
_entry.id   AF-A0A4R0NHB4-F1
#
_cell.length_a   1.000
_cell.length_b   1.000
_cell.length_c   1.000
_cell.angle_alpha   90.00
_cell.angle_beta   90.00
_cell.angle_gamma   90.00
#
_symmetry.space_group_name_H-M   'P 1'
#
loop_
_entity.id
_entity.type
_entity.pdbx_description
1 polymer ?
#
loop_
_entity_poly.entity_id
_entity_poly.type
_entity_poly.pdbx_seq_one_letter_code
_entity_poly.pdbx_strand_id
1 'polypeptide(L)'
;MKLSSDNNIDPSEFKRYSDLFVSQLNKLTITTLTGETMTLGQYLREAMTLVCYSEIVHELGSPNAAKVRAAFEGYQRLTFTQPLLDLMQLIYRFSTLMSDLSVSVLEYDFNPVFAFGGDSEHNHIIIRLIKSRAISIKMDGKKREVIPLQWPNYRGNVTPVTVSPISIGLKHPKETLPVYIQRHALRRLSERIGIVSGLLHQALVDCFKEDKQISNLPQGSNSLVEFNIYDQKLG
;
A
#
# COMPACT_ATOMS: atom_id res chain seq x y z
N MET A 1 -15.42 -7.91 -6.74
CA MET A 1 -14.32 -6.95 -6.55
C MET A 1 -14.40 -5.83 -7.57
N LYS A 2 -14.62 -4.61 -7.10
CA LYS A 2 -14.64 -3.38 -7.91
C LYS A 2 -13.69 -2.36 -7.29
N LEU A 3 -12.88 -1.71 -8.12
CA LEU A 3 -12.14 -0.52 -7.70
C LEU A 3 -13.04 0.69 -7.83
N SER A 4 -12.93 1.61 -6.89
CA SER A 4 -13.55 2.93 -6.97
C SER A 4 -12.55 4.00 -6.54
N SER A 5 -12.72 5.21 -7.05
CA SER A 5 -12.02 6.37 -6.52
C SER A 5 -12.96 7.29 -5.77
N ASP A 6 -12.39 8.14 -4.93
CA ASP A 6 -13.05 9.38 -4.55
C ASP A 6 -12.85 10.46 -5.65
N ASN A 7 -13.41 11.65 -5.43
CA ASN A 7 -13.27 12.79 -6.34
C ASN A 7 -11.87 13.44 -6.30
N ASN A 8 -10.88 12.84 -5.62
CA ASN A 8 -9.55 13.42 -5.44
C ASN A 8 -8.53 12.95 -6.48
N ILE A 9 -8.87 11.95 -7.30
CA ILE A 9 -8.05 11.48 -8.41
C ILE A 9 -8.71 11.85 -9.74
N ASP A 10 -7.91 12.18 -10.75
CA ASP A 10 -8.46 12.44 -12.08
C ASP A 10 -9.08 11.15 -12.66
N PRO A 11 -10.29 11.20 -13.29
CA PRO A 11 -10.94 10.01 -13.82
C PRO A 11 -10.10 9.23 -14.85
N SER A 12 -9.28 9.92 -15.65
CA SER A 12 -8.41 9.27 -16.64
C SER A 12 -7.22 8.59 -15.96
N GLU A 13 -6.66 9.21 -14.92
CA GLU A 13 -5.61 8.60 -14.11
C GLU A 13 -6.11 7.38 -13.34
N PHE A 14 -7.32 7.46 -12.78
CA PHE A 14 -7.96 6.33 -12.11
C PHE A 14 -8.27 5.20 -13.07
N LYS A 15 -8.80 5.51 -14.26
CA LYS A 15 -9.03 4.49 -15.28
C LYS A 15 -7.74 3.77 -15.65
N ARG A 16 -6.65 4.53 -15.88
CA ARG A 16 -5.32 3.95 -16.15
C ARG A 16 -4.84 3.06 -15.00
N TYR A 17 -4.97 3.52 -13.75
CA TYR A 17 -4.63 2.72 -12.57
C TYR A 17 -5.44 1.42 -12.55
N SER A 18 -6.76 1.52 -12.73
CA SER A 18 -7.68 0.39 -12.69
C SER A 18 -7.37 -0.64 -13.77
N ASP A 19 -7.17 -0.20 -15.02
CA ASP A 19 -6.89 -1.08 -16.16
C ASP A 19 -5.58 -1.86 -15.95
N LEU A 20 -4.53 -1.17 -15.48
CA LEU A 20 -3.24 -1.79 -15.19
C LEU A 20 -3.33 -2.75 -13.99
N PHE A 21 -4.03 -2.37 -12.92
CA PHE A 21 -4.21 -3.21 -11.75
C PHE A 21 -4.97 -4.50 -12.08
N VAL A 22 -6.07 -4.39 -12.83
CA VAL A 22 -6.84 -5.54 -13.31
C VAL A 22 -6.00 -6.43 -14.22
N SER A 23 -5.15 -5.85 -15.07
CA SER A 23 -4.19 -6.62 -15.87
C SER A 23 -3.25 -7.46 -15.00
N GLN A 24 -2.75 -6.92 -13.87
CA GLN A 24 -1.91 -7.68 -12.94
C GLN A 24 -2.68 -8.78 -12.19
N LEU A 25 -3.91 -8.49 -11.76
CA LEU A 25 -4.79 -9.50 -11.12
C LEU A 25 -5.04 -10.72 -12.01
N ASN A 26 -5.11 -10.52 -13.32
CA ASN A 26 -5.33 -11.58 -14.30
C ASN A 26 -4.02 -12.27 -14.76
N LYS A 27 -2.85 -11.85 -14.27
CA LYS A 27 -1.55 -12.49 -14.52
C LYS A 27 -1.09 -13.37 -13.36
N LEU A 28 -1.38 -12.96 -12.13
CA LEU A 28 -1.08 -13.77 -10.95
C LEU A 28 -1.97 -15.02 -10.95
N THR A 29 -1.35 -16.19 -10.79
CA THR A 29 -2.03 -17.47 -10.76
C THR A 29 -2.05 -18.05 -9.34
N ILE A 30 -3.14 -18.75 -9.02
CA ILE A 30 -3.37 -19.48 -7.78
C ILE A 30 -3.65 -20.93 -8.17
N THR A 31 -3.09 -21.86 -7.41
CA THR A 31 -3.44 -23.28 -7.52
C THR A 31 -4.59 -23.57 -6.55
N THR A 32 -5.69 -24.14 -7.05
CA THR A 32 -6.88 -24.49 -6.28
C THR A 32 -6.63 -25.73 -5.42
N LEU A 33 -7.58 -26.06 -4.53
CA LEU A 33 -7.52 -27.31 -3.76
C LEU A 33 -7.61 -28.56 -4.65
N THR A 34 -8.16 -28.42 -5.86
CA THR A 34 -8.23 -29.48 -6.88
C THR A 34 -6.95 -29.61 -7.71
N GLY A 35 -5.95 -28.75 -7.50
CA GLY A 35 -4.69 -28.72 -8.24
C GLY A 35 -4.77 -27.97 -9.58
N GLU A 36 -5.92 -27.40 -9.92
CA GLU A 36 -6.10 -26.59 -11.12
C GLU A 36 -5.53 -25.19 -10.90
N THR A 37 -5.13 -24.52 -11.98
CA THR A 37 -4.62 -23.14 -11.90
C THR A 37 -5.66 -22.14 -12.39
N MET A 38 -5.88 -21.08 -11.60
CA MET A 38 -6.79 -19.98 -11.95
C MET A 38 -6.07 -18.64 -11.73
N THR A 39 -6.55 -17.55 -12.34
CA THR A 39 -6.03 -16.22 -12.00
C THR A 39 -6.50 -15.78 -10.62
N LEU A 40 -5.72 -14.96 -9.92
CA LEU A 40 -6.10 -14.37 -8.63
C LEU A 40 -7.43 -13.61 -8.74
N GLY A 41 -7.61 -12.87 -9.84
CA GLY A 41 -8.86 -12.17 -10.14
C GLY A 41 -10.07 -13.10 -10.27
N GLN A 42 -9.95 -14.23 -10.98
CA GLN A 42 -11.02 -15.21 -11.08
C GLN A 42 -11.27 -15.91 -9.75
N TYR A 43 -10.21 -16.32 -9.04
CA TYR A 43 -10.33 -17.01 -7.77
C TYR A 43 -11.09 -16.16 -6.72
N LEU A 44 -10.75 -14.88 -6.61
CA LEU A 44 -11.42 -13.97 -5.67
C LEU A 44 -12.83 -13.55 -6.09
N ARG A 45 -13.17 -13.53 -7.38
CA ARG A 45 -14.50 -13.15 -7.87
C ARG A 45 -15.46 -14.33 -7.97
N GLU A 46 -15.01 -15.45 -8.50
CA GLU A 46 -15.87 -16.58 -8.86
C GLU A 46 -15.88 -17.61 -7.74
N ALA A 47 -14.71 -18.13 -7.34
CA ALA A 47 -14.63 -19.17 -6.32
C ALA A 47 -15.11 -18.67 -4.96
N MET A 48 -14.70 -17.46 -4.55
CA MET A 48 -15.16 -16.89 -3.28
C MET A 48 -16.67 -16.64 -3.26
N THR A 49 -17.26 -16.15 -4.35
CA THR A 49 -18.72 -15.98 -4.45
C THR A 49 -19.46 -17.30 -4.38
N LEU A 50 -18.97 -18.34 -5.04
CA LEU A 50 -19.55 -19.68 -4.97
C LEU A 50 -19.51 -20.26 -3.55
N VAL A 51 -18.40 -20.05 -2.83
CA VAL A 51 -18.27 -20.47 -1.42
C VAL A 51 -19.26 -19.72 -0.54
N CYS A 52 -19.35 -18.40 -0.64
CA CYS A 52 -20.35 -17.61 0.10
C CYS A 52 -21.78 -18.08 -0.21
N TYR A 53 -22.09 -18.35 -1.48
CA TYR A 53 -23.39 -18.88 -1.88
C TYR A 53 -23.68 -20.26 -1.26
N SER A 54 -22.69 -21.16 -1.22
CA SER A 54 -22.84 -22.50 -0.62
C SER A 54 -23.18 -22.46 0.87
N GLU A 55 -22.79 -21.40 1.58
CA GLU A 55 -23.10 -21.21 3.00
C GLU A 55 -24.57 -20.84 3.20
N ILE A 56 -25.09 -19.92 2.38
CA ILE A 56 -26.46 -19.38 2.48
C ILE A 56 -27.51 -20.15 1.66
N VAL A 57 -27.10 -21.10 0.80
CA VAL A 57 -28.01 -21.83 -0.11
C VAL A 57 -29.20 -22.50 0.60
N HIS A 58 -29.03 -22.87 1.87
CA HIS A 58 -30.08 -23.45 2.71
C HIS A 58 -31.13 -22.41 3.15
N GLU A 59 -30.71 -21.19 3.49
CA GLU A 59 -31.58 -20.05 3.83
C GLU A 59 -32.42 -19.64 2.63
N LEU A 60 -31.89 -19.85 1.41
CA LEU A 60 -32.59 -19.63 0.15
C LEU A 60 -33.63 -20.70 -0.19
N GLY A 61 -33.85 -21.70 0.68
CA GLY A 61 -34.89 -22.73 0.50
C GLY A 61 -34.60 -23.76 -0.59
N SER A 62 -33.33 -23.93 -1.00
CA SER A 62 -32.97 -24.88 -2.05
C SER A 62 -33.12 -26.34 -1.60
N PRO A 63 -33.83 -27.20 -2.35
CA PRO A 63 -33.93 -28.64 -2.03
C PRO A 63 -32.60 -29.38 -2.19
N ASN A 64 -31.61 -28.78 -2.88
CA ASN A 64 -30.28 -29.36 -3.09
C ASN A 64 -29.21 -28.80 -2.15
N ALA A 65 -29.59 -28.02 -1.12
CA ALA A 65 -28.64 -27.35 -0.23
C ALA A 65 -27.57 -28.29 0.35
N ALA A 66 -27.96 -29.50 0.78
CA ALA A 66 -27.03 -30.49 1.30
C ALA A 66 -25.99 -30.96 0.27
N LYS A 67 -26.41 -31.19 -0.98
CA LYS A 67 -25.51 -31.58 -2.08
C LYS A 67 -24.53 -30.47 -2.43
N VAL A 68 -25.01 -29.22 -2.44
CA VAL A 68 -24.14 -28.06 -2.67
C VAL A 68 -23.11 -27.93 -1.56
N ARG A 69 -23.50 -27.99 -0.29
CA ARG A 69 -22.55 -27.94 0.82
C ARG A 69 -21.50 -29.05 0.78
N ALA A 70 -21.92 -30.28 0.47
CA ALA A 70 -20.99 -31.40 0.32
C ALA A 70 -20.02 -31.18 -0.86
N ALA A 71 -20.47 -30.61 -1.98
CA ALA A 71 -19.59 -30.33 -3.13
C ALA A 71 -18.52 -29.25 -2.84
N PHE A 72 -18.78 -28.37 -1.86
CA PHE A 72 -17.83 -27.35 -1.40
C PHE A 72 -17.12 -27.75 -0.10
N GLU A 73 -17.22 -29.01 0.31
CA GLU A 73 -16.50 -29.53 1.48
C GLU A 73 -14.98 -29.36 1.28
N GLY A 74 -14.35 -28.58 2.15
CA GLY A 74 -12.93 -28.18 2.05
C GLY A 74 -12.72 -26.74 1.58
N TYR A 75 -13.66 -26.14 0.87
CA TYR A 75 -13.63 -24.72 0.51
C TYR A 75 -14.31 -23.87 1.59
N GLN A 76 -13.56 -23.61 2.67
CA GLN A 76 -14.00 -22.71 3.74
C GLN A 76 -13.53 -21.28 3.51
N ARG A 77 -14.14 -20.30 4.19
CA ARG A 77 -13.72 -18.89 4.18
C ARG A 77 -12.21 -18.69 4.38
N LEU A 78 -11.61 -19.46 5.28
CA LEU A 78 -10.18 -19.41 5.60
C LEU A 78 -9.27 -19.80 4.42
N THR A 79 -9.78 -20.56 3.44
CA THR A 79 -9.06 -20.91 2.21
C THR A 79 -8.67 -19.68 1.40
N PHE A 80 -9.40 -18.57 1.57
CA PHE A 80 -9.16 -17.31 0.85
C PHE A 80 -8.23 -16.36 1.60
N THR A 81 -7.74 -16.70 2.81
CA THR A 81 -6.85 -15.82 3.58
C THR A 81 -5.59 -15.47 2.79
N GLN A 82 -4.88 -16.44 2.24
CA GLN A 82 -3.67 -16.17 1.47
C GLN A 82 -3.95 -15.37 0.18
N PRO A 83 -4.93 -15.74 -0.66
CA PRO A 83 -5.33 -14.91 -1.81
C PRO A 83 -5.71 -13.47 -1.46
N LEU A 84 -6.35 -13.22 -0.32
CA LEU A 84 -6.66 -11.87 0.15
C LEU A 84 -5.38 -11.12 0.57
N LEU A 85 -4.42 -11.79 1.21
CA LEU A 85 -3.11 -11.21 1.51
C LEU A 85 -2.34 -10.90 0.22
N ASP A 86 -2.39 -11.77 -0.79
CA ASP A 86 -1.76 -11.56 -2.09
C ASP A 86 -2.38 -10.35 -2.81
N LEU A 87 -3.72 -10.18 -2.72
CA LEU A 87 -4.42 -8.98 -3.20
C LEU A 87 -3.94 -7.71 -2.48
N MET A 88 -3.86 -7.74 -1.15
CA MET A 88 -3.37 -6.59 -0.36
C MET A 88 -1.93 -6.23 -0.74
N GLN A 89 -1.05 -7.22 -0.89
CA GLN A 89 0.32 -7.01 -1.34
C GLN A 89 0.38 -6.43 -2.75
N LEU A 90 -0.45 -6.93 -3.67
CA LEU A 90 -0.52 -6.41 -5.03
C LEU A 90 -0.94 -4.94 -5.04
N ILE A 91 -1.99 -4.58 -4.31
CA ILE A 91 -2.47 -3.19 -4.20
C ILE A 91 -1.36 -2.31 -3.62
N TYR A 92 -0.72 -2.75 -2.53
CA TYR A 92 0.35 -1.99 -1.90
C TYR A 92 1.52 -1.72 -2.87
N ARG A 93 2.00 -2.76 -3.56
CA ARG A 93 3.11 -2.63 -4.53
C ARG A 93 2.71 -1.77 -5.71
N PHE A 94 1.51 -1.96 -6.24
CA PHE A 94 1.04 -1.21 -7.41
C PHE A 94 0.81 0.27 -7.08
N SER A 95 0.18 0.56 -5.94
CA SER A 95 0.04 1.93 -5.41
C SER A 95 1.39 2.57 -5.15
N THR A 96 2.37 1.82 -4.66
CA THR A 96 3.75 2.31 -4.50
C THR A 96 4.36 2.69 -5.85
N LEU A 97 4.30 1.80 -6.85
CA LEU A 97 4.84 2.06 -8.19
C LEU A 97 4.24 3.30 -8.86
N MET A 98 2.96 3.57 -8.59
CA MET A 98 2.21 4.68 -9.16
C MET A 98 2.28 5.97 -8.33
N SER A 99 2.93 5.94 -7.16
CA SER A 99 3.06 7.09 -6.26
C SER A 99 4.35 7.87 -6.50
N ASP A 100 4.28 9.18 -6.25
CA ASP A 100 5.44 10.05 -6.18
C ASP A 100 5.24 11.02 -5.02
N LEU A 101 5.83 10.75 -3.85
CA LEU A 101 5.72 11.62 -2.67
C LEU A 101 6.09 13.09 -2.93
N SER A 102 6.87 13.44 -3.96
CA SER A 102 7.09 14.85 -4.31
C SER A 102 5.85 15.53 -4.92
N VAL A 103 4.82 14.77 -5.31
CA VAL A 103 3.56 15.22 -5.91
C VAL A 103 2.35 14.72 -5.11
N SER A 104 2.19 13.40 -5.05
CA SER A 104 1.07 12.71 -4.41
C SER A 104 1.38 11.23 -4.15
N VAL A 105 0.74 10.67 -3.14
CA VAL A 105 0.78 9.24 -2.82
C VAL A 105 -0.62 8.64 -2.90
N LEU A 106 -0.72 7.36 -3.25
CA LEU A 106 -1.98 6.64 -3.30
C LEU A 106 -2.28 6.00 -1.95
N GLU A 107 -3.41 6.39 -1.37
CA GLU A 107 -4.03 5.74 -0.22
C GLU A 107 -5.04 4.72 -0.75
N TYR A 108 -5.25 3.64 0.00
CA TYR A 108 -6.28 2.67 -0.32
C TYR A 108 -7.00 2.18 0.93
N ASP A 109 -8.28 1.90 0.78
CA ASP A 109 -9.15 1.40 1.84
C ASP A 109 -9.64 0.01 1.46
N PHE A 110 -9.31 -0.95 2.31
CA PHE A 110 -9.69 -2.34 2.15
C PHE A 110 -10.70 -2.69 3.23
N ASN A 111 -11.98 -2.81 2.85
CA ASN A 111 -13.01 -3.25 3.78
C ASN A 111 -12.81 -4.75 4.09
N PRO A 112 -12.58 -5.17 5.34
CA PRO A 112 -12.45 -6.59 5.66
C PRO A 112 -13.75 -7.39 5.43
N VAL A 113 -14.90 -6.73 5.37
CA VAL A 113 -16.22 -7.33 5.06
C VAL A 113 -16.33 -7.75 3.59
N PHE A 114 -15.42 -7.26 2.74
CA PHE A 114 -15.31 -7.45 1.28
C PHE A 114 -15.42 -8.89 0.80
N ALA A 115 -15.21 -9.87 1.68
CA ALA A 115 -15.22 -11.27 1.32
C ALA A 115 -16.51 -12.04 1.67
N PHE A 116 -17.26 -11.62 2.69
CA PHE A 116 -18.28 -12.50 3.30
C PHE A 116 -19.55 -11.78 3.78
N GLY A 117 -19.66 -10.47 3.62
CA GLY A 117 -20.72 -9.66 4.24
C GLY A 117 -22.08 -9.64 3.56
N GLY A 118 -22.25 -10.26 2.38
CA GLY A 118 -23.51 -10.27 1.63
C GLY A 118 -23.96 -8.92 1.05
N ASP A 119 -23.47 -7.79 1.58
CA ASP A 119 -23.76 -6.45 1.08
C ASP A 119 -22.78 -6.04 -0.03
N SER A 120 -23.30 -5.98 -1.26
CA SER A 120 -22.52 -5.60 -2.44
C SER A 120 -22.07 -4.14 -2.46
N GLU A 121 -22.76 -3.24 -1.76
CA GLU A 121 -22.43 -1.80 -1.78
C GLU A 121 -21.10 -1.50 -1.09
N HIS A 122 -20.69 -2.39 -0.18
CA HIS A 122 -19.47 -2.27 0.60
C HIS A 122 -18.31 -3.13 0.05
N ASN A 123 -18.52 -3.88 -1.04
CA ASN A 123 -17.52 -4.76 -1.67
C ASN A 123 -16.59 -4.01 -2.66
N HIS A 124 -16.02 -2.91 -2.17
CA HIS A 124 -15.19 -2.00 -2.95
C HIS A 124 -13.82 -1.81 -2.30
N ILE A 125 -12.80 -1.65 -3.14
CA ILE A 125 -11.50 -1.13 -2.72
C ILE A 125 -11.46 0.32 -3.20
N ILE A 126 -11.38 1.24 -2.25
CA ILE A 126 -11.37 2.67 -2.55
C ILE A 126 -9.92 3.09 -2.69
N ILE A 127 -9.57 3.69 -3.83
CA ILE A 127 -8.24 4.26 -4.08
C ILE A 127 -8.37 5.78 -4.03
N ARG A 128 -7.51 6.44 -3.25
CA ARG A 128 -7.52 7.90 -3.08
C ARG A 128 -6.15 8.48 -3.41
N LEU A 129 -6.14 9.67 -4.00
CA LEU A 129 -4.91 10.40 -4.26
C LEU A 129 -4.67 11.45 -3.17
N ILE A 130 -3.62 11.26 -2.38
CA ILE A 130 -3.25 12.19 -1.32
C ILE A 130 -2.14 13.11 -1.82
N LYS A 131 -2.48 14.37 -2.11
CA LYS A 131 -1.52 15.39 -2.53
C LYS A 131 -0.55 15.73 -1.41
N SER A 132 0.74 15.75 -1.73
CA SER A 132 1.79 16.15 -0.79
C SER A 132 1.74 17.65 -0.55
N ARG A 133 1.38 18.05 0.68
CA ARG A 133 1.29 19.46 1.07
C ARG A 133 2.64 19.96 1.53
N ALA A 134 3.22 20.88 0.76
CA ALA A 134 4.48 21.53 1.12
C ALA A 134 4.25 22.69 2.09
N ILE A 135 5.14 22.84 3.06
CA ILE A 135 5.25 24.00 3.93
C ILE A 135 6.57 24.73 3.64
N SER A 136 6.59 26.04 3.82
CA SER A 136 7.81 26.84 3.66
C SER A 136 8.50 27.01 5.00
N ILE A 137 9.75 26.56 5.09
CA ILE A 137 10.62 26.77 6.27
C ILE A 137 11.85 27.60 5.90
N LYS A 138 12.50 28.21 6.90
CA LYS A 138 13.78 28.91 6.71
C LYS A 138 14.92 27.97 7.14
N MET A 139 15.77 27.58 6.20
CA MET A 139 16.99 26.80 6.43
C MET A 139 18.18 27.57 5.86
N ASP A 140 19.24 27.75 6.63
CA ASP A 140 20.47 28.47 6.22
C ASP A 140 20.18 29.84 5.58
N GLY A 141 19.24 30.58 6.18
CA GLY A 141 18.83 31.89 5.68
C GLY A 141 17.90 31.88 4.46
N LYS A 142 17.72 30.73 3.79
CA LYS A 142 16.88 30.60 2.59
C LYS A 142 15.53 29.95 2.90
N LYS A 143 14.48 30.42 2.22
CA LYS A 143 13.17 29.73 2.24
C LYS A 143 13.27 28.44 1.43
N ARG A 144 12.81 27.33 2.00
CA ARG A 144 12.79 26.00 1.39
C ARG A 144 11.42 25.39 1.57
N GLU A 145 10.93 24.73 0.52
CA GLU A 145 9.73 23.90 0.59
C GLU A 145 10.09 22.52 1.13
N VAL A 146 9.41 22.13 2.21
CA VAL A 146 9.50 20.79 2.77
C VAL A 146 8.14 20.13 2.80
N ILE A 147 8.12 18.82 2.66
CA ILE A 147 6.93 17.97 2.76
C ILE A 147 7.15 16.96 3.90
N PRO A 148 6.08 16.53 4.60
CA PRO A 148 6.20 15.44 5.55
C PRO A 148 6.69 14.18 4.83
N LEU A 149 7.67 13.50 5.42
CA LEU A 149 8.08 12.17 4.98
C LEU A 149 6.98 11.21 5.45
N GLN A 150 6.20 10.67 4.51
CA GLN A 150 5.02 9.85 4.81
C GLN A 150 4.79 8.82 3.70
N TRP A 151 4.20 7.69 4.05
CA TRP A 151 3.86 6.64 3.07
C TRP A 151 2.63 5.85 3.52
N PRO A 152 1.84 5.27 2.60
CA PRO A 152 0.83 4.29 2.97
C PRO A 152 1.46 3.08 3.69
N ASN A 153 0.83 2.62 4.76
CA ASN A 153 1.17 1.34 5.38
C ASN A 153 0.50 0.17 4.61
N TYR A 154 0.64 -1.06 5.11
CA TYR A 154 0.03 -2.25 4.48
C TYR A 154 -1.50 -2.27 4.50
N ARG A 155 -2.12 -1.42 5.33
CA ARG A 155 -3.57 -1.18 5.35
C ARG A 155 -3.98 -0.01 4.45
N GLY A 156 -3.02 0.62 3.79
CA GLY A 156 -3.22 1.72 2.85
C GLY A 156 -3.26 3.11 3.45
N ASN A 157 -3.30 3.25 4.78
CA ASN A 157 -3.33 4.54 5.46
C ASN A 157 -1.99 5.27 5.33
N VAL A 158 -2.01 6.51 4.83
CA VAL A 158 -0.81 7.35 4.73
C VAL A 158 -0.48 7.92 6.11
N THR A 159 0.68 7.53 6.63
CA THR A 159 1.14 7.97 7.95
C THR A 159 2.48 8.71 7.85
N PRO A 160 2.63 9.88 8.49
CA PRO A 160 3.93 10.52 8.66
C PRO A 160 4.90 9.63 9.42
N VAL A 161 6.17 9.71 9.04
CA VAL A 161 7.26 9.07 9.78
C VAL A 161 7.64 9.95 10.97
N THR A 162 7.76 9.32 12.12
CA THR A 162 8.27 9.91 13.36
C THR A 162 9.59 9.28 13.73
N VAL A 163 10.50 10.07 14.29
CA VAL A 163 11.81 9.60 14.74
C VAL A 163 12.16 10.26 16.07
N SER A 164 12.78 9.51 16.98
CA SER A 164 13.44 10.11 18.13
C SER A 164 14.72 10.80 17.65
N PRO A 165 14.91 12.12 17.81
CA PRO A 165 16.13 12.78 17.32
C PRO A 165 17.43 12.18 17.88
N ILE A 166 17.37 11.58 19.07
CA ILE A 166 18.50 10.89 19.70
C ILE A 166 18.91 9.64 18.88
N SER A 167 17.96 8.94 18.23
CA SER A 167 18.28 7.77 17.41
C SER A 167 19.07 8.12 16.15
N ILE A 168 19.02 9.39 15.72
CA ILE A 168 19.82 9.95 14.63
C ILE A 168 20.98 10.81 15.14
N GLY A 169 21.38 10.67 16.41
CA GLY A 169 22.56 11.34 16.98
C GLY A 169 22.38 12.82 17.29
N LEU A 170 21.15 13.35 17.29
CA LEU A 170 20.86 14.73 17.65
C LEU A 170 20.61 14.89 19.15
N LYS A 171 21.10 15.99 19.72
CA LYS A 171 20.85 16.36 21.13
C LYS A 171 19.46 17.03 21.25
N HIS A 172 18.44 16.25 21.57
CA HIS A 172 17.07 16.73 21.75
C HIS A 172 16.38 15.98 22.91
N PRO A 173 15.32 16.54 23.54
CA PRO A 173 14.41 15.77 24.40
C PRO A 173 14.00 14.43 23.77
N LYS A 174 13.76 13.40 24.60
CA LYS A 174 13.37 12.02 24.20
C LYS A 174 12.02 11.88 23.47
N GLU A 175 11.47 12.98 22.96
CA GLU A 175 10.21 13.00 22.21
C GLU A 175 10.44 12.59 20.74
N THR A 176 9.49 11.87 20.17
CA THR A 176 9.44 11.53 18.74
C THR A 176 8.94 12.73 17.94
N LEU A 177 9.66 13.11 16.88
CA LEU A 177 9.30 14.23 16.02
C LEU A 177 8.99 13.77 14.59
N PRO A 178 8.05 14.43 13.89
CA PRO A 178 7.78 14.16 12.48
C PRO A 178 8.99 14.52 11.60
N VAL A 179 9.28 13.66 10.62
CA VAL A 179 10.36 13.88 9.65
C VAL A 179 9.83 14.66 8.46
N TYR A 180 10.58 15.68 8.04
CA TYR A 180 10.30 16.47 6.84
C TYR A 180 11.47 16.38 5.87
N ILE A 181 11.16 16.40 4.58
CA ILE A 181 12.16 16.38 3.50
C ILE A 181 11.96 17.53 2.53
N GLN A 182 13.07 18.11 2.06
CA GLN A 182 13.01 19.12 1.01
C GLN A 182 12.46 18.52 -0.28
N ARG A 183 11.34 19.06 -0.76
CA ARG A 183 10.64 18.56 -1.96
C ARG A 183 11.54 18.51 -3.18
N HIS A 184 12.36 19.55 -3.36
CA HIS A 184 13.34 19.62 -4.45
C HIS A 184 14.42 18.54 -4.34
N ALA A 185 14.94 18.29 -3.13
CA ALA A 185 15.96 17.27 -2.91
C ALA A 185 15.43 15.87 -3.23
N LEU A 186 14.20 15.57 -2.80
CA LEU A 186 13.53 14.30 -3.10
C LEU A 186 13.40 14.08 -4.62
N ARG A 187 12.93 15.08 -5.36
CA ARG A 187 12.81 14.99 -6.82
C ARG A 187 14.16 14.79 -7.50
N ARG A 188 15.19 15.54 -7.09
CA ARG A 188 16.56 15.41 -7.61
C ARG A 188 17.17 14.03 -7.31
N LEU A 189 16.85 13.44 -6.16
CA LEU A 189 17.28 12.07 -5.82
C LEU A 189 16.71 11.07 -6.85
N SER A 190 15.42 11.13 -7.14
CA SER A 190 14.77 10.26 -8.12
C SER A 190 15.31 10.41 -9.53
N GLU A 191 15.53 11.66 -9.97
CA GLU A 191 16.15 11.96 -11.26
C GLU A 191 17.58 11.39 -11.38
N ARG A 192 18.35 11.39 -10.28
CA ARG A 192 19.74 10.90 -10.28
C ARG A 192 19.85 9.38 -10.23
N ILE A 193 19.03 8.74 -9.41
CA ILE A 193 19.07 7.28 -9.23
C ILE A 193 18.44 6.55 -10.43
N GLY A 194 17.47 7.16 -11.12
CA GLY A 194 16.85 6.59 -12.31
C GLY A 194 15.92 5.39 -12.03
N ILE A 195 15.50 5.21 -10.78
CA ILE A 195 14.50 4.22 -10.37
C ILE A 195 13.12 4.90 -10.30
N VAL A 196 12.04 4.12 -10.44
CA VAL A 196 10.66 4.59 -10.24
C VAL A 196 10.55 5.34 -8.90
N SER A 197 10.15 6.61 -8.94
CA SER A 197 10.09 7.52 -7.77
C SER A 197 9.48 6.85 -6.55
N GLY A 198 8.37 6.13 -6.73
CA GLY A 198 7.65 5.52 -5.63
C GLY A 198 8.45 4.49 -4.84
N LEU A 199 9.21 3.62 -5.53
CA LEU A 199 10.07 2.62 -4.87
C LEU A 199 11.19 3.28 -4.07
N LEU A 200 11.82 4.31 -4.65
CA LEU A 200 12.89 5.05 -4.01
C LEU A 200 12.39 5.84 -2.79
N HIS A 201 11.24 6.51 -2.91
CA HIS A 201 10.66 7.28 -1.82
C HIS A 201 10.16 6.37 -0.69
N GLN A 202 9.60 5.20 -1.01
CA GLN A 202 9.26 4.18 -0.02
C GLN A 202 10.51 3.70 0.72
N ALA A 203 11.58 3.34 0.00
CA ALA A 203 12.83 2.91 0.62
C ALA A 203 13.39 3.98 1.56
N LEU A 204 13.32 5.26 1.16
CA LEU A 204 13.72 6.38 2.00
C LEU A 204 12.86 6.48 3.26
N VAL A 205 11.54 6.35 3.16
CA VAL A 205 10.63 6.29 4.31
C VAL A 205 11.02 5.13 5.24
N ASP A 206 11.30 3.95 4.67
CA ASP A 206 11.66 2.74 5.41
C ASP A 206 13.00 2.82 6.13
N CYS A 207 13.86 3.78 5.80
CA CYS A 207 15.10 4.07 6.54
C CYS A 207 14.86 4.81 7.86
N PHE A 208 13.72 5.50 8.01
CA PHE A 208 13.39 6.30 9.19
C PHE A 208 12.33 5.66 10.09
N LYS A 209 11.89 4.44 9.79
CA LYS A 209 10.93 3.72 10.64
C LYS A 209 11.58 3.26 11.94
N GLU A 210 10.81 3.35 13.03
CA GLU A 210 11.27 3.22 14.43
C GLU A 210 11.87 1.85 14.77
N ASP A 211 11.61 0.81 13.97
CA ASP A 211 12.08 -0.55 14.17
C ASP A 211 13.52 -0.80 13.69
N LYS A 212 14.18 0.20 13.07
CA LYS A 212 15.55 0.07 12.55
C LYS A 212 16.54 0.96 13.28
N GLN A 213 17.75 0.43 13.48
CA GLN A 213 18.88 1.27 13.85
C GLN A 213 19.25 2.14 12.64
N ILE A 214 19.05 3.45 12.76
CA ILE A 214 19.33 4.41 11.70
C ILE A 214 20.84 4.69 11.68
N SER A 215 21.55 4.20 10.66
CA SER A 215 22.96 4.51 10.44
C SER A 215 23.14 6.01 10.24
N ASN A 216 23.91 6.62 11.14
CA ASN A 216 24.15 8.06 11.10
C ASN A 216 25.53 8.45 11.59
N LEU A 217 26.01 9.59 11.10
CA LEU A 217 27.24 10.25 11.55
C LEU A 217 26.88 11.62 12.13
N PRO A 218 26.87 11.77 13.47
CA PRO A 218 26.50 13.02 14.11
C PRO A 218 27.58 14.10 13.89
N GLN A 219 27.13 15.32 13.59
CA GLN A 219 27.96 16.51 13.35
C GLN A 219 27.36 17.72 14.07
N GLY A 220 27.50 17.75 15.40
CA GLY A 220 26.99 18.84 16.23
C GLY A 220 25.45 18.88 16.28
N SER A 221 24.86 19.91 15.68
CA SER A 221 23.39 20.04 15.53
C SER A 221 22.84 19.34 14.28
N ASN A 222 23.72 18.76 13.47
CA ASN A 222 23.37 18.07 12.24
C ASN A 222 23.72 16.60 12.36
N SER A 223 23.11 15.77 11.52
CA SER A 223 23.47 14.36 11.40
C SER A 223 23.39 13.94 9.95
N LEU A 224 24.41 13.23 9.48
CA LEU A 224 24.39 12.61 8.16
C LEU A 224 23.80 11.21 8.31
N VAL A 225 22.60 11.01 7.79
CA VAL A 225 21.92 9.70 7.76
C VAL A 225 22.30 8.98 6.48
N GLU A 226 22.79 7.75 6.59
CA GLU A 226 23.14 6.94 5.43
C GLU A 226 21.90 6.31 4.80
N PHE A 227 21.74 6.50 3.50
CA PHE A 227 20.67 5.90 2.73
C PHE A 227 21.20 4.80 1.82
N ASN A 228 20.88 3.55 2.16
CA ASN A 228 21.31 2.36 1.44
C ASN A 228 20.11 1.68 0.76
N ILE A 229 20.25 1.33 -0.51
CA ILE A 229 19.31 0.44 -1.22
C ILE A 229 20.11 -0.76 -1.74
N TYR A 230 19.68 -1.99 -1.43
CA TYR A 230 20.37 -3.24 -1.81
C TYR A 230 21.88 -3.23 -1.49
N ASP A 231 22.23 -2.79 -0.27
CA ASP A 231 23.62 -2.66 0.20
C ASP A 231 24.51 -1.70 -0.62
N GLN A 232 23.91 -0.90 -1.50
CA GLN A 232 24.58 0.20 -2.18
C GLN A 232 24.23 1.53 -1.51
N LYS A 233 25.26 2.28 -1.12
CA LYS A 233 25.13 3.63 -0.59
C LYS A 233 24.73 4.59 -1.71
N LEU A 234 23.55 5.20 -1.58
CA LEU A 234 22.99 6.13 -2.58
C LEU A 234 23.01 7.59 -2.11
N GLY A 235 23.29 7.84 -0.83
CA GLY A 235 23.33 9.18 -0.22
C GLY A 235 23.86 9.14 1.20
#